data_AF-A0A0F2RKR7-F1
#
_entry.id   AF-A0A0F2RKR7-F1
#
_cell.length_a   1.000
_cell.length_b   1.000
_cell.length_c   1.000
_cell.angle_alpha   90.00
_cell.angle_beta   90.00
_cell.angle_gamma   90.00
#
_symmetry.space_group_name_H-M   'P 1'
#
loop_
_entity.id
_entity.type
_entity.pdbx_description
1 polymer ?
#
loop_
_entity_poly.entity_id
_entity_poly.type
_entity_poly.pdbx_seq_one_letter_code
_entity_poly.pdbx_strand_id
1 'polypeptide(L)'
;MMRYRWILVSVPVLIILMGVGYAVLWLFGARQAEEVARGWVAAQVAAGWEAEIKDLRATGFPGRITLEGDALRLAPPPGTSTVPWRWEAQAVRVHALPWALREPTVEPVGTSTVTLPSGPDGAMVSHTVTADAAQVDLTVGKGGQVVGFALTAAGIKVGVGGSKDVIALESAAVSLAPHEGSGKLLDLREPSYILSVSLRGLDVPPALEPPLGPRGESLDAHARILGPVTLDPAQPLLETIKTWRDDGGTIELDRFNLHWAPLGMSAAGSFALDQSLQPVASMNARFQGFFAAVTRLEEVGVVRAREASVARVVLGVMATRDPAGGAPLLAVPMSIQDRQIRVGPVTVLTFAPIQWGGRPPPSGQEISPGFEVDRWGNVIRRP
;
A
#
# COMPACT_ATOMS: atom_id res chain seq x y z
N MET A 1 -58.72 23.04 -28.92
CA MET A 1 -57.44 23.79 -29.01
C MET A 1 -56.90 24.35 -27.69
N MET A 2 -57.71 24.61 -26.64
CA MET A 2 -57.20 25.17 -25.37
C MET A 2 -56.34 24.20 -24.51
N ARG A 3 -56.59 22.88 -24.55
CA ARG A 3 -55.82 21.90 -23.74
C ARG A 3 -54.34 21.75 -24.13
N TYR A 4 -53.96 22.05 -25.38
CA TYR A 4 -52.56 21.97 -25.84
C TYR A 4 -51.71 23.20 -25.47
N ARG A 5 -52.33 24.38 -25.26
CA ARG A 5 -51.61 25.62 -24.90
C ARG A 5 -51.03 25.57 -23.48
N TRP A 6 -51.69 24.87 -22.56
CA TRP A 6 -51.17 24.68 -21.20
C TRP A 6 -50.00 23.70 -21.19
N ILE A 7 -50.02 22.65 -22.01
CA ILE A 7 -48.91 21.70 -22.17
C ILE A 7 -47.68 22.40 -22.78
N LEU A 8 -47.88 23.29 -23.77
CA LEU A 8 -46.80 24.06 -24.41
C LEU A 8 -46.09 25.04 -23.46
N VAL A 9 -46.74 25.48 -22.38
CA VAL A 9 -46.14 26.38 -21.37
C VAL A 9 -45.67 25.61 -20.13
N SER A 10 -46.39 24.56 -19.73
CA SER A 10 -46.05 23.76 -18.55
C SER A 10 -44.77 22.95 -18.76
N VAL A 11 -44.52 22.44 -19.96
CA VAL A 11 -43.30 21.66 -20.24
C VAL A 11 -42.03 22.52 -20.16
N PRO A 12 -41.94 23.70 -20.81
CA PRO A 12 -40.79 24.61 -20.63
C PRO A 12 -40.60 25.08 -19.19
N VAL A 13 -41.69 25.42 -18.48
CA VAL A 13 -41.62 25.83 -17.08
C VAL A 13 -41.10 24.69 -16.19
N LEU A 14 -41.55 23.45 -16.42
CA LEU A 14 -41.05 22.28 -15.71
C LEU A 14 -39.57 22.03 -16.00
N ILE A 15 -39.13 22.17 -17.25
CA ILE A 15 -37.70 22.05 -17.63
C ILE A 15 -36.87 23.13 -16.93
N ILE A 16 -37.33 24.38 -16.89
CA ILE A 16 -36.66 25.47 -16.18
C ILE A 16 -36.59 25.18 -14.68
N LEU A 17 -37.70 24.76 -14.06
CA LEU A 17 -37.73 24.41 -12.64
C LEU A 17 -36.80 23.24 -12.31
N MET A 18 -36.72 22.23 -13.20
CA MET A 18 -35.81 21.10 -13.05
C MET A 18 -34.34 21.56 -13.20
N GLY A 19 -34.06 22.46 -14.14
CA GLY A 19 -32.74 23.06 -14.32
C GLY A 19 -32.31 23.93 -13.13
N VAL A 20 -33.21 24.75 -12.59
CA VAL A 20 -32.98 25.57 -11.39
C VAL A 20 -32.80 24.68 -10.17
N GLY A 21 -33.66 23.68 -9.97
CA GLY A 21 -33.56 22.71 -8.88
C GLY A 21 -32.23 21.95 -8.93
N TYR A 22 -31.82 21.53 -10.12
CA TYR A 22 -30.52 20.90 -10.34
C TYR A 22 -29.36 21.85 -10.04
N ALA A 23 -29.43 23.11 -10.49
CA ALA A 23 -28.39 24.10 -10.21
C ALA A 23 -28.26 24.38 -8.70
N VAL A 24 -29.37 24.47 -7.97
CA VAL A 24 -29.37 24.61 -6.50
C VAL A 24 -28.73 23.39 -5.84
N LEU A 25 -29.11 22.17 -6.26
CA LEU A 25 -28.54 20.93 -5.75
C LEU A 25 -27.03 20.85 -6.01
N TRP A 26 -26.59 21.20 -7.21
CA TRP A 26 -25.17 21.21 -7.58
C TRP A 26 -24.38 22.23 -6.76
N LEU A 27 -24.87 23.47 -6.64
CA LEU A 27 -24.22 24.53 -5.87
C LEU A 27 -24.15 24.20 -4.37
N PHE A 28 -25.19 23.56 -3.82
CA PHE A 28 -25.19 23.08 -2.45
C PHE A 28 -24.13 21.99 -2.24
N GLY A 29 -24.10 20.98 -3.12
CA GLY A 29 -23.10 19.92 -3.06
C GLY A 29 -21.66 20.44 -3.20
N ALA A 30 -21.42 21.38 -4.11
CA ALA A 30 -20.12 22.01 -4.32
C ALA A 30 -19.62 22.76 -3.07
N ARG A 31 -20.49 23.54 -2.42
CA ARG A 31 -20.17 24.24 -1.17
C ARG A 31 -19.90 23.27 -0.03
N GLN A 32 -20.75 22.25 0.13
CA GLN A 32 -20.57 21.23 1.16
C GLN A 32 -19.23 20.50 1.01
N ALA A 33 -18.86 20.15 -0.23
CA ALA A 33 -17.60 19.47 -0.50
C ALA A 33 -16.39 20.36 -0.14
N GLU A 34 -16.44 21.66 -0.49
CA GLU A 34 -15.40 22.62 -0.13
C GLU A 34 -15.30 22.82 1.39
N GLU A 35 -16.42 22.98 2.09
CA GLU A 35 -16.47 23.11 3.55
C GLU A 35 -15.92 21.87 4.26
N VAL A 36 -16.27 20.66 3.80
CA VAL A 36 -15.74 19.41 4.35
C VAL A 36 -14.24 19.32 4.14
N ALA A 37 -13.73 19.67 2.96
CA ALA A 37 -12.30 19.65 2.68
C ALA A 37 -11.54 20.69 3.53
N ARG A 38 -12.03 21.93 3.63
CA ARG A 38 -11.44 22.96 4.51
C ARG A 38 -11.48 22.55 5.99
N GLY A 39 -12.61 22.00 6.43
CA GLY A 39 -12.79 21.51 7.79
C GLY A 39 -11.85 20.35 8.12
N TRP A 40 -11.62 19.44 7.18
CA TRP A 40 -10.65 18.36 7.33
C TRP A 40 -9.23 18.92 7.48
N VAL A 41 -8.79 19.86 6.63
CA VAL A 41 -7.46 20.50 6.76
C VAL A 41 -7.33 21.18 8.12
N ALA A 42 -8.34 21.94 8.56
CA ALA A 42 -8.33 22.59 9.87
C ALA A 42 -8.25 21.59 11.03
N ALA A 43 -8.95 20.45 10.93
CA ALA A 43 -8.88 19.37 11.91
C ALA A 43 -7.49 18.72 11.96
N GLN A 44 -6.83 18.51 10.81
CA GLN A 44 -5.47 18.00 10.77
C GLN A 44 -4.49 18.97 11.44
N VAL A 45 -4.57 20.27 11.12
CA VAL A 45 -3.74 21.31 11.76
C VAL A 45 -3.99 21.37 13.26
N ALA A 46 -5.24 21.28 13.71
CA ALA A 46 -5.59 21.25 15.14
C ALA A 46 -5.04 20.00 15.84
N ALA A 47 -4.94 18.87 15.14
CA ALA A 47 -4.31 17.64 15.61
C ALA A 47 -2.76 17.68 15.55
N GLY A 48 -2.17 18.82 15.17
CA GLY A 48 -0.72 19.03 15.12
C GLY A 48 -0.05 18.59 13.81
N TRP A 49 -0.81 18.25 12.78
CA TRP A 49 -0.27 17.94 11.45
C TRP A 49 0.15 19.22 10.72
N GLU A 50 1.16 19.11 9.88
CA GLU A 50 1.47 20.12 8.87
C GLU A 50 0.59 19.83 7.64
N ALA A 51 -0.62 20.38 7.62
CA ALA A 51 -1.58 20.21 6.51
C ALA A 51 -1.90 21.56 5.87
N GLU A 52 -1.61 21.71 4.58
CA GLU A 52 -1.91 22.92 3.80
C GLU A 52 -2.42 22.54 2.41
N ILE A 53 -3.48 23.22 1.94
CA ILE A 53 -3.98 23.13 0.56
C ILE A 53 -4.26 24.55 0.09
N LYS A 54 -3.69 24.95 -1.04
CA LYS A 54 -3.89 26.28 -1.64
C LYS A 54 -4.98 26.24 -2.70
N ASP A 55 -5.63 27.39 -2.88
CA ASP A 55 -6.59 27.65 -3.97
C ASP A 55 -7.70 26.60 -4.13
N LEU A 56 -8.13 26.01 -3.00
CA LEU A 56 -9.20 25.02 -2.97
C LEU A 56 -10.51 25.62 -3.52
N ARG A 57 -11.01 25.05 -4.62
CA ARG A 57 -12.23 25.52 -5.31
C ARG A 57 -13.03 24.36 -5.91
N ALA A 58 -14.35 24.49 -5.91
CA ALA A 58 -15.26 23.55 -6.56
C ALA A 58 -15.62 24.02 -7.98
N THR A 59 -15.46 23.14 -8.98
CA THR A 59 -15.78 23.39 -10.40
C THR A 59 -16.56 22.21 -11.00
N GLY A 60 -16.97 22.30 -12.27
CA GLY A 60 -17.55 21.17 -13.02
C GLY A 60 -19.04 21.23 -13.34
N PHE A 61 -19.74 22.35 -13.07
CA PHE A 61 -21.16 22.52 -13.41
C PHE A 61 -21.43 22.33 -14.93
N PRO A 62 -22.52 21.65 -15.33
CA PRO A 62 -23.54 20.97 -14.52
C PRO A 62 -23.23 19.48 -14.26
N GLY A 63 -22.00 19.01 -14.45
CA GLY A 63 -21.62 17.60 -14.29
C GLY A 63 -21.19 17.24 -12.87
N ARG A 64 -20.15 16.40 -12.77
CA ARG A 64 -19.49 16.05 -11.50
C ARG A 64 -18.91 17.28 -10.81
N ILE A 65 -18.96 17.29 -9.48
CA ILE A 65 -18.25 18.28 -8.67
C ILE A 65 -16.78 17.88 -8.70
N THR A 66 -15.93 18.81 -9.09
CA THR A 66 -14.47 18.66 -9.06
C THR A 66 -13.91 19.67 -8.09
N LEU A 67 -13.42 19.21 -6.94
CA LEU A 67 -12.59 20.03 -6.06
C LEU A 67 -11.17 20.00 -6.59
N GLU A 68 -10.62 21.17 -6.89
CA GLU A 68 -9.21 21.35 -7.25
C GLU A 68 -8.51 22.04 -6.09
N GLY A 69 -7.40 21.47 -5.62
CA GLY A 69 -6.51 22.11 -4.66
C GLY A 69 -5.07 22.02 -5.15
N ASP A 70 -4.35 23.13 -5.06
CA ASP A 70 -2.95 23.26 -5.47
C ASP A 70 -2.02 23.17 -4.26
N ALA A 71 -0.78 22.76 -4.50
CA ALA A 71 0.30 22.73 -3.51
C ALA A 71 -0.11 22.05 -2.17
N LEU A 72 -0.66 20.84 -2.25
CA LEU A 72 -0.96 20.04 -1.05
C LEU A 72 0.34 19.74 -0.31
N ARG A 73 0.35 20.02 0.99
CA ARG A 73 1.42 19.62 1.91
C ARG A 73 0.81 18.85 3.06
N LEU A 74 1.41 17.71 3.38
CA LEU A 74 0.97 16.86 4.48
C LEU A 74 2.18 16.27 5.19
N ALA A 75 2.31 16.51 6.48
CA ALA A 75 3.25 15.80 7.35
C ALA A 75 2.60 15.49 8.72
N PRO A 76 2.78 14.27 9.26
CA PRO A 76 2.26 13.90 10.56
C PRO A 76 3.05 14.61 11.67
N PRO A 77 2.44 14.81 12.85
CA PRO A 77 3.15 15.33 14.00
C PRO A 77 4.30 14.39 14.40
N PRO A 78 5.39 14.93 14.99
CA PRO A 78 6.47 14.10 15.52
C PRO A 78 5.94 13.05 16.51
N GLY A 79 6.33 11.79 16.32
CA GLY A 79 5.94 10.67 17.20
C GLY A 79 4.60 10.01 16.86
N THR A 80 3.80 10.55 15.93
CA THR A 80 2.50 9.98 15.54
C THR A 80 2.63 8.91 14.43
N SER A 81 3.63 9.04 13.56
CA SER A 81 3.92 8.04 12.53
C SER A 81 5.09 7.14 12.89
N THR A 82 5.03 5.89 12.46
CA THR A 82 6.11 4.90 12.58
C THR A 82 7.40 5.38 11.90
N VAL A 83 7.26 6.14 10.82
CA VAL A 83 8.37 6.72 10.06
C VAL A 83 8.02 8.19 9.81
N PRO A 84 8.87 9.17 10.17
CA PRO A 84 8.58 10.56 9.82
C PRO A 84 8.50 10.68 8.30
N TRP A 85 7.46 11.31 7.77
CA TRP A 85 7.30 11.50 6.34
C TRP A 85 6.71 12.88 6.05
N ARG A 86 7.01 13.42 4.87
CA ARG A 86 6.34 14.61 4.35
C ARG A 86 5.94 14.34 2.90
N TRP A 87 4.72 14.64 2.54
CA TRP A 87 4.22 14.57 1.18
C TRP A 87 3.88 15.97 0.69
N GLU A 88 4.42 16.32 -0.47
CA GLU A 88 4.07 17.53 -1.20
C GLU A 88 3.55 17.11 -2.58
N ALA A 89 2.37 17.58 -2.97
CA ALA A 89 1.78 17.31 -4.28
C ALA A 89 1.48 18.63 -4.99
N GLN A 90 1.77 18.68 -6.30
CA GLN A 90 1.55 19.88 -7.10
C GLN A 90 0.07 20.28 -7.13
N ALA A 91 -0.81 19.32 -7.36
CA ALA A 91 -2.24 19.50 -7.24
C ALA A 91 -2.94 18.18 -6.94
N VAL A 92 -4.13 18.26 -6.35
CA VAL A 92 -5.03 17.12 -6.13
C VAL A 92 -6.40 17.51 -6.63
N ARG A 93 -7.02 16.59 -7.40
CA ARG A 93 -8.42 16.69 -7.79
C ARG A 93 -9.24 15.67 -7.03
N VAL A 94 -10.40 16.09 -6.56
CA VAL A 94 -11.39 15.17 -5.97
C VAL A 94 -12.68 15.30 -6.75
N HIS A 95 -13.13 14.19 -7.31
CA HIS A 95 -14.36 14.10 -8.09
C HIS A 95 -15.45 13.43 -7.27
N ALA A 96 -16.64 14.01 -7.27
CA ALA A 96 -17.83 13.39 -6.69
C ALA A 96 -19.08 13.75 -7.48
N LEU A 97 -20.07 12.86 -7.50
CA LEU A 97 -21.40 13.20 -8.02
C LEU A 97 -22.18 14.01 -6.97
N PRO A 98 -22.97 15.03 -7.37
CA PRO A 98 -23.75 15.85 -6.43
C PRO A 98 -24.67 15.05 -5.48
N TRP A 99 -25.11 13.86 -5.89
CA TRP A 99 -25.97 12.96 -5.11
C TRP A 99 -25.22 11.76 -4.49
N ALA A 100 -23.92 11.59 -4.74
CA ALA A 100 -23.11 10.48 -4.24
C ALA A 100 -21.76 10.97 -3.67
N LEU A 101 -21.81 11.95 -2.76
CA LEU A 101 -20.60 12.55 -2.13
C LEU A 101 -19.79 11.59 -1.25
N ARG A 102 -20.27 10.36 -1.02
CA ARG A 102 -19.62 9.34 -0.18
C ARG A 102 -18.72 8.38 -0.95
N GLU A 103 -18.68 8.52 -2.27
CA GLU A 103 -17.83 7.74 -3.15
C GLU A 103 -16.93 8.69 -3.96
N PRO A 104 -16.08 9.51 -3.29
CA PRO A 104 -15.22 10.42 -4.02
C PRO A 104 -14.04 9.67 -4.66
N THR A 105 -13.69 10.09 -5.88
CA THR A 105 -12.48 9.66 -6.57
C THR A 105 -11.41 10.75 -6.42
N VAL A 106 -10.26 10.41 -5.88
CA VAL A 106 -9.12 11.32 -5.70
C VAL A 106 -8.08 11.04 -6.78
N GLU A 107 -7.68 12.06 -7.52
CA GLU A 107 -6.68 12.00 -8.57
C GLU A 107 -5.51 12.95 -8.20
N PRO A 108 -4.31 12.44 -7.86
CA PRO A 108 -3.13 13.28 -7.75
C PRO A 108 -2.71 13.77 -9.14
N VAL A 109 -2.31 15.03 -9.23
CA VAL A 109 -1.98 15.68 -10.51
C VAL A 109 -0.55 16.19 -10.49
N GLY A 110 0.18 15.87 -11.57
CA GLY A 110 1.54 16.31 -11.76
C GLY A 110 2.52 15.53 -10.90
N THR A 111 3.53 16.22 -10.39
CA THR A 111 4.60 15.60 -9.62
C THR A 111 4.31 15.65 -8.13
N SER A 112 4.55 14.54 -7.44
CA SER A 112 4.57 14.46 -5.98
C SER A 112 6.00 14.32 -5.48
N THR A 113 6.30 14.90 -4.33
CA THR A 113 7.54 14.70 -3.61
C THR A 113 7.23 14.06 -2.27
N VAL A 114 7.81 12.90 -2.00
CA VAL A 114 7.71 12.22 -0.71
C VAL A 114 9.07 12.26 -0.05
N THR A 115 9.14 12.88 1.13
CA THR A 115 10.37 12.93 1.92
C THR A 115 10.24 11.96 3.07
N LEU A 116 11.18 11.03 3.17
CA LEU A 116 11.21 9.96 4.19
C LEU A 116 12.67 9.69 4.60
N PRO A 117 12.92 9.22 5.83
CA PRO A 117 14.26 8.88 6.27
C PRO A 117 14.79 7.72 5.43
N SER A 118 15.96 7.91 4.82
CA SER A 118 16.63 6.92 4.00
C SER A 118 18.08 6.74 4.47
N GLY A 119 18.56 5.49 4.43
CA GLY A 119 19.92 5.13 4.82
C GLY A 119 20.12 4.97 6.35
N PRO A 120 21.32 4.53 6.76
CA PRO A 120 21.64 4.20 8.16
C PRO A 120 21.54 5.41 9.10
N ASP A 121 21.89 6.60 8.59
CA ASP A 121 21.88 7.85 9.37
C ASP A 121 20.47 8.42 9.58
N GLY A 122 19.43 7.79 9.00
CA GLY A 122 18.05 8.26 9.08
C GLY A 122 17.82 9.63 8.43
N ALA A 123 18.69 10.03 7.51
CA ALA A 123 18.61 11.32 6.86
C ALA A 123 17.33 11.43 6.02
N MET A 124 16.60 12.53 6.14
CA MET A 124 15.39 12.77 5.35
C MET A 124 15.77 12.99 3.88
N VAL A 125 15.34 12.08 3.01
CA VAL A 125 15.60 12.13 1.56
C VAL A 125 14.29 12.32 0.83
N SER A 126 14.29 13.28 -0.11
CA SER A 126 13.13 13.57 -0.97
C SER A 126 13.16 12.72 -2.24
N HIS A 127 12.06 12.01 -2.48
CA HIS A 127 11.82 11.18 -3.64
C HIS A 127 10.75 11.80 -4.52
N THR A 128 11.05 11.94 -5.81
CA THR A 128 10.09 12.44 -6.79
C THR A 128 9.25 11.29 -7.32
N VAL A 129 7.94 11.39 -7.20
CA VAL A 129 6.97 10.39 -7.65
C VAL A 129 6.13 11.00 -8.78
N THR A 130 6.08 10.30 -9.91
CA THR A 130 5.21 10.62 -11.05
C THR A 130 4.44 9.37 -11.46
N ALA A 131 3.23 9.54 -11.98
CA ALA A 131 2.46 8.46 -12.59
C ALA A 131 1.79 8.99 -13.87
N ASP A 132 1.65 8.14 -14.88
CA ASP A 132 0.93 8.48 -16.11
C ASP A 132 -0.58 8.57 -15.85
N ALA A 133 -1.08 7.71 -14.95
CA ALA A 133 -2.42 7.78 -14.39
C ALA A 133 -2.40 7.29 -12.94
N ALA A 134 -3.15 7.95 -12.06
CA ALA A 134 -3.37 7.50 -10.70
C ALA A 134 -4.72 8.00 -10.21
N GLN A 135 -5.49 7.11 -9.59
CA GLN A 135 -6.78 7.43 -8.99
C GLN A 135 -6.97 6.58 -7.72
N VAL A 136 -7.66 7.15 -6.75
CA VAL A 136 -8.06 6.49 -5.51
C VAL A 136 -9.55 6.68 -5.33
N ASP A 137 -10.32 5.61 -5.51
CA ASP A 137 -11.74 5.60 -5.16
C ASP A 137 -11.87 5.35 -3.67
N LEU A 138 -12.58 6.22 -2.96
CA LEU A 138 -12.81 6.08 -1.52
C LEU A 138 -14.26 5.65 -1.26
N THR A 139 -14.47 4.80 -0.27
CA THR A 139 -15.80 4.49 0.25
C THR A 139 -15.94 5.09 1.64
N VAL A 140 -16.86 6.06 1.78
CA VAL A 140 -17.10 6.76 3.05
C VAL A 140 -18.37 6.22 3.72
N GLY A 141 -18.22 5.74 4.94
CA GLY A 141 -19.31 5.22 5.76
C GLY A 141 -20.32 6.30 6.17
N LYS A 142 -21.44 5.87 6.77
CA LYS A 142 -22.51 6.79 7.20
C LYS A 142 -22.04 7.83 8.23
N GLY A 143 -21.02 7.51 9.02
CA GLY A 143 -20.42 8.39 10.04
C GLY A 143 -19.31 9.29 9.49
N GLY A 144 -19.03 9.27 8.19
CA GLY A 144 -17.97 10.09 7.58
C GLY A 144 -16.56 9.47 7.61
N GLN A 145 -16.41 8.27 8.17
CA GLN A 145 -15.14 7.54 8.17
C GLN A 145 -14.89 6.84 6.84
N VAL A 146 -13.63 6.77 6.40
CA VAL A 146 -13.24 5.97 5.23
C VAL A 146 -13.29 4.49 5.63
N VAL A 147 -14.21 3.74 5.03
CA VAL A 147 -14.42 2.32 5.27
C VAL A 147 -13.85 1.44 4.16
N GLY A 148 -13.30 2.04 3.11
CA GLY A 148 -12.66 1.30 2.03
C GLY A 148 -11.99 2.23 1.04
N PHE A 149 -11.07 1.68 0.26
CA PHE A 149 -10.43 2.38 -0.85
C PHE A 149 -10.05 1.42 -1.97
N ALA A 150 -9.95 1.94 -3.19
CA ALA A 150 -9.34 1.27 -4.33
C ALA A 150 -8.39 2.25 -5.04
N LEU A 151 -7.10 1.99 -4.93
CA LEU A 151 -6.03 2.67 -5.66
C LEU A 151 -5.77 1.93 -6.96
N THR A 152 -5.78 2.65 -8.08
CA THR A 152 -5.23 2.17 -9.36
C THR A 152 -4.28 3.20 -9.93
N ALA A 153 -3.09 2.77 -10.32
CA ALA A 153 -2.09 3.64 -10.92
C ALA A 153 -1.29 2.90 -12.00
N ALA A 154 -0.83 3.65 -12.99
CA ALA A 154 -0.06 3.16 -14.14
C ALA A 154 1.13 4.06 -14.43
N GLY A 155 2.22 3.48 -14.93
CA GLY A 155 3.44 4.21 -15.31
C GLY A 155 4.08 4.94 -14.14
N ILE A 156 4.08 4.33 -12.96
CA ILE A 156 4.63 4.94 -11.74
C ILE A 156 6.15 4.97 -11.85
N LYS A 157 6.75 6.12 -11.57
CA LYS A 157 8.20 6.32 -11.53
C LYS A 157 8.56 7.03 -10.24
N VAL A 158 9.52 6.46 -9.52
CA VAL A 158 10.03 6.98 -8.26
C VAL A 158 11.51 7.28 -8.45
N GLY A 159 11.87 8.57 -8.44
CA GLY A 159 13.25 9.01 -8.40
C GLY A 159 13.88 8.69 -7.05
N VAL A 160 15.06 8.08 -7.07
CA VAL A 160 15.85 7.86 -5.86
C VAL A 160 16.54 9.17 -5.49
N GLY A 161 16.22 9.72 -4.31
CA GLY A 161 16.73 11.03 -3.92
C GLY A 161 18.25 11.07 -3.89
N GLY A 162 18.83 12.07 -4.55
CA GLY A 162 20.29 12.22 -4.67
C GLY A 162 20.94 11.43 -5.80
N SER A 163 20.19 10.63 -6.59
CA SER A 163 20.73 9.95 -7.78
C SER A 163 19.87 10.19 -9.03
N LYS A 164 20.36 9.73 -10.19
CA LYS A 164 19.59 9.72 -11.45
C LYS A 164 18.78 8.43 -11.60
N ASP A 165 18.82 7.55 -10.61
CA ASP A 165 18.16 6.26 -10.67
C ASP A 165 16.66 6.42 -10.44
N VAL A 166 15.90 5.60 -11.17
CA VAL A 166 14.44 5.60 -11.12
C VAL A 166 13.99 4.15 -10.91
N ILE A 167 13.16 3.95 -9.90
CA ILE A 167 12.37 2.73 -9.74
C ILE A 167 11.09 2.94 -10.56
N ALA A 168 10.79 2.04 -11.48
CA ALA A 168 9.57 2.12 -12.28
C ALA A 168 8.63 0.96 -11.97
N LEU A 169 7.33 1.21 -11.98
CA LEU A 169 6.29 0.21 -11.81
C LEU A 169 5.21 0.43 -12.88
N GLU A 170 4.99 -0.57 -13.73
CA GLU A 170 4.05 -0.47 -14.84
C GLU A 170 2.62 -0.25 -14.38
N SER A 171 2.18 -1.00 -13.37
CA SER A 171 0.87 -0.79 -12.76
C SER A 171 0.80 -1.26 -11.31
N ALA A 172 -0.06 -0.59 -10.55
CA ALA A 172 -0.44 -0.95 -9.20
C ALA A 172 -1.96 -0.88 -9.05
N ALA A 173 -2.54 -1.93 -8.48
CA ALA A 173 -3.91 -1.95 -8.00
C ALA A 173 -3.92 -2.44 -6.56
N VAL A 174 -4.46 -1.63 -5.65
CA VAL A 174 -4.58 -1.97 -4.21
C VAL A 174 -5.98 -1.63 -3.77
N SER A 175 -6.70 -2.57 -3.18
CA SER A 175 -8.02 -2.30 -2.62
C SER A 175 -8.18 -2.88 -1.22
N LEU A 176 -8.88 -2.13 -0.39
CA LEU A 176 -9.37 -2.54 0.90
C LEU A 176 -10.87 -2.26 0.93
N ALA A 177 -11.69 -3.30 1.03
CA ALA A 177 -13.14 -3.16 1.06
C ALA A 177 -13.72 -3.86 2.29
N PRO A 178 -14.79 -3.31 2.91
CA PRO A 178 -15.47 -4.01 3.98
C PRO A 178 -16.13 -5.27 3.41
N HIS A 179 -16.08 -6.36 4.16
CA HIS A 179 -16.78 -7.58 3.77
C HIS A 179 -18.30 -7.37 3.91
N GLU A 180 -19.08 -7.86 2.95
CA GLU A 180 -20.54 -7.79 3.01
C GLU A 180 -21.06 -8.50 4.27
N GLY A 181 -21.84 -7.81 5.11
CA GLY A 181 -22.37 -8.36 6.37
C GLY A 181 -21.59 -8.01 7.63
N SER A 182 -20.43 -7.36 7.52
CA SER A 182 -19.58 -6.88 8.63
C SER A 182 -20.31 -6.05 9.71
N GLY A 183 -21.45 -5.42 9.37
CA GLY A 183 -22.25 -4.62 10.30
C GLY A 183 -23.07 -5.38 11.35
N LYS A 184 -22.98 -6.72 11.44
CA LYS A 184 -23.81 -7.55 12.34
C LYS A 184 -23.05 -8.34 13.41
N LEU A 185 -21.71 -8.37 13.42
CA LEU A 185 -21.02 -9.58 13.86
C LEU A 185 -20.17 -9.39 15.14
N LEU A 186 -20.48 -10.23 16.12
CA LEU A 186 -19.73 -10.49 17.37
C LEU A 186 -18.78 -11.70 17.21
N ASP A 187 -18.68 -12.31 16.02
CA ASP A 187 -17.84 -13.48 15.76
C ASP A 187 -16.47 -13.07 15.20
N LEU A 188 -15.40 -13.43 15.91
CA LEU A 188 -14.01 -13.17 15.54
C LEU A 188 -13.58 -13.92 14.27
N ARG A 189 -14.37 -14.89 13.80
CA ARG A 189 -14.04 -15.73 12.63
C ARG A 189 -14.55 -15.18 11.31
N GLU A 190 -15.40 -14.15 11.33
CA GLU A 190 -15.93 -13.57 10.09
C GLU A 190 -15.01 -12.46 9.57
N PRO A 191 -14.78 -12.40 8.25
CA PRO A 191 -13.99 -11.34 7.66
C PRO A 191 -14.65 -9.98 7.88
N SER A 192 -13.90 -9.01 8.40
CA SER A 192 -14.31 -7.61 8.46
C SER A 192 -13.92 -6.87 7.18
N TYR A 193 -12.76 -7.21 6.59
CA TYR A 193 -12.24 -6.57 5.38
C TYR A 193 -11.60 -7.57 4.42
N ILE A 194 -11.58 -7.21 3.14
CA ILE A 194 -10.83 -7.88 2.08
C ILE A 194 -9.75 -6.93 1.57
N LEU A 195 -8.50 -7.40 1.56
CA LEU A 195 -7.35 -6.72 0.98
C LEU A 195 -6.94 -7.42 -0.31
N SER A 196 -6.86 -6.68 -1.41
CA SER A 196 -6.30 -7.15 -2.68
C SER A 196 -5.14 -6.26 -3.11
N VAL A 197 -4.06 -6.88 -3.60
CA VAL A 197 -2.87 -6.20 -4.13
C VAL A 197 -2.48 -6.85 -5.45
N SER A 198 -2.26 -6.05 -6.49
CA SER A 198 -1.68 -6.49 -7.76
C SER A 198 -0.68 -5.45 -8.23
N LEU A 199 0.58 -5.86 -8.36
CA LEU A 199 1.68 -5.03 -8.86
C LEU A 199 2.27 -5.74 -10.08
N ARG A 200 2.56 -4.99 -11.15
CA ARG A 200 3.15 -5.53 -12.39
C ARG A 200 4.34 -4.71 -12.83
N GLY A 201 5.37 -5.39 -13.34
CA GLY A 201 6.52 -4.79 -14.01
C GLY A 201 7.27 -3.79 -13.13
N LEU A 202 7.84 -4.27 -12.03
CA LEU A 202 8.73 -3.49 -11.18
C LEU A 202 10.15 -3.53 -11.74
N ASP A 203 10.64 -2.41 -12.25
CA ASP A 203 12.03 -2.23 -12.66
C ASP A 203 12.82 -1.54 -11.54
N VAL A 204 13.87 -2.22 -11.08
CA VAL A 204 14.78 -1.77 -10.04
C VAL A 204 16.13 -1.41 -10.68
N PRO A 205 16.65 -0.19 -10.44
CA PRO A 205 17.89 0.26 -11.03
C PRO A 205 19.08 -0.58 -10.55
N PRO A 206 20.10 -0.84 -11.40
CA PRO A 206 21.26 -1.66 -11.04
C PRO A 206 22.03 -1.17 -9.81
N ALA A 207 22.01 0.13 -9.53
CA ALA A 207 22.65 0.73 -8.35
C ALA A 207 22.11 0.21 -7.02
N LEU A 208 20.89 -0.34 -6.99
CA LEU A 208 20.29 -0.97 -5.81
C LEU A 208 20.61 -2.47 -5.70
N GLU A 209 21.42 -3.01 -6.62
CA GLU A 209 21.89 -4.40 -6.62
C GLU A 209 20.80 -5.45 -6.32
N PRO A 210 19.67 -5.46 -7.05
CA PRO A 210 18.57 -6.37 -6.75
C PRO A 210 19.02 -7.83 -6.89
N PRO A 211 18.84 -8.67 -5.85
CA PRO A 211 19.54 -9.95 -5.73
C PRO A 211 19.10 -11.01 -6.76
N LEU A 212 17.86 -10.93 -7.25
CA LEU A 212 17.31 -11.87 -8.24
C LEU A 212 17.40 -11.36 -9.69
N GLY A 213 17.69 -10.06 -9.88
CA GLY A 213 17.69 -9.41 -11.18
C GLY A 213 16.93 -8.08 -11.15
N PRO A 214 17.10 -7.24 -12.19
CA PRO A 214 16.60 -5.87 -12.19
C PRO A 214 15.08 -5.76 -12.32
N ARG A 215 14.36 -6.83 -12.65
CA ARG A 215 12.92 -6.76 -12.91
C ARG A 215 12.14 -7.82 -12.14
N GLY A 216 11.15 -7.37 -11.37
CA GLY A 216 10.08 -8.18 -10.82
C GLY A 216 8.85 -8.13 -11.72
N GLU A 217 8.42 -9.27 -12.24
CA GLU A 217 7.33 -9.31 -13.22
C GLU A 217 5.97 -9.04 -12.58
N SER A 218 5.71 -9.67 -11.42
CA SER A 218 4.47 -9.41 -10.70
C SER A 218 4.43 -9.85 -9.25
N LEU A 219 3.55 -9.21 -8.50
CA LEU A 219 3.13 -9.60 -7.16
C LEU A 219 1.61 -9.50 -7.09
N ASP A 220 0.95 -10.58 -6.69
CA ASP A 220 -0.50 -10.63 -6.45
C ASP A 220 -0.77 -11.17 -5.06
N ALA A 221 -1.63 -10.50 -4.29
CA ALA A 221 -2.06 -10.96 -2.97
C ALA A 221 -3.56 -10.75 -2.76
N HIS A 222 -4.22 -11.72 -2.13
CA HIS A 222 -5.60 -11.65 -1.68
C HIS A 222 -5.68 -12.14 -0.24
N ALA A 223 -6.16 -11.29 0.65
CA ALA A 223 -6.25 -11.60 2.08
C ALA A 223 -7.59 -11.14 2.66
N ARG A 224 -8.04 -11.88 3.68
CA ARG A 224 -9.20 -11.53 4.50
C ARG A 224 -8.70 -11.14 5.88
N ILE A 225 -9.14 -9.99 6.36
CA ILE A 225 -8.87 -9.52 7.72
C ILE A 225 -10.05 -9.96 8.59
N LEU A 226 -9.77 -10.73 9.63
CA LEU A 226 -10.74 -11.30 10.55
C LEU A 226 -10.70 -10.54 11.88
N GLY A 227 -11.83 -10.55 12.59
CA GLY A 227 -12.00 -9.83 13.85
C GLY A 227 -12.44 -8.37 13.67
N PRO A 228 -12.87 -7.73 14.78
CA PRO A 228 -13.44 -6.39 14.76
C PRO A 228 -12.35 -5.37 14.42
N VAL A 229 -12.56 -4.63 13.34
CA VAL A 229 -11.73 -3.48 12.97
C VAL A 229 -12.61 -2.25 12.93
N THR A 230 -12.39 -1.33 13.86
CA THR A 230 -13.06 -0.02 13.87
C THR A 230 -12.05 1.03 13.45
N LEU A 231 -12.16 1.50 12.21
CA LEU A 231 -11.38 2.63 11.71
C LEU A 231 -12.02 3.93 12.20
N ASP A 232 -11.59 4.40 13.38
CA ASP A 232 -11.95 5.72 13.91
C ASP A 232 -10.92 6.75 13.48
N PRO A 233 -11.28 7.77 12.68
CA PRO A 233 -10.38 8.87 12.31
C PRO A 233 -9.79 9.64 13.49
N ALA A 234 -10.41 9.60 14.67
CA ALA A 234 -9.93 10.25 15.88
C ALA A 234 -8.92 9.40 16.67
N GLN A 235 -8.78 8.11 16.38
CA GLN A 235 -7.88 7.20 17.07
C GLN A 235 -6.57 7.01 16.29
N PRO A 236 -5.39 7.03 16.95
CA PRO A 236 -4.14 6.68 16.28
C PRO A 236 -4.18 5.23 15.75
N LEU A 237 -3.74 5.05 14.50
CA LEU A 237 -3.72 3.74 13.82
C LEU A 237 -3.06 2.63 14.66
N LEU A 238 -2.00 2.98 15.40
CA LEU A 238 -1.31 2.03 16.28
C LEU A 238 -2.22 1.46 17.37
N GLU A 239 -3.08 2.29 17.98
CA GLU A 239 -4.03 1.82 19.00
C GLU A 239 -5.14 0.98 18.37
N THR A 240 -5.57 1.30 17.15
CA THR A 240 -6.50 0.46 16.38
C THR A 240 -5.89 -0.93 16.11
N ILE A 241 -4.62 -1.00 15.70
CA ILE A 241 -3.92 -2.27 15.46
C ILE A 241 -3.76 -3.08 16.76
N LYS A 242 -3.41 -2.42 17.88
CA LYS A 242 -3.32 -3.07 19.20
C LYS A 242 -4.66 -3.66 19.62
N THR A 243 -5.73 -2.88 19.50
CA THR A 243 -7.09 -3.31 19.88
C THR A 243 -7.52 -4.50 19.02
N TRP A 244 -7.36 -4.42 17.69
CA TRP A 244 -7.65 -5.52 16.77
C TRP A 244 -6.90 -6.80 17.13
N ARG A 245 -5.60 -6.68 17.45
CA ARG A 245 -4.79 -7.82 17.92
C ARG A 245 -5.34 -8.39 19.24
N ASP A 246 -5.60 -7.54 20.22
CA ASP A 246 -6.05 -7.94 21.56
C ASP A 246 -7.42 -8.63 21.52
N ASP A 247 -8.25 -8.26 20.53
CA ASP A 247 -9.50 -8.93 20.20
C ASP A 247 -9.31 -10.24 19.41
N GLY A 248 -8.08 -10.71 19.22
CA GLY A 248 -7.76 -11.97 18.53
C GLY A 248 -7.77 -11.87 17.01
N GLY A 249 -7.59 -10.67 16.46
CA GLY A 249 -7.57 -10.41 15.02
C GLY A 249 -6.48 -11.20 14.28
N THR A 250 -6.86 -11.76 13.13
CA THR A 250 -5.96 -12.49 12.24
C THR A 250 -6.17 -12.07 10.78
N ILE A 251 -5.17 -12.31 9.95
CA ILE A 251 -5.24 -12.12 8.50
C ILE A 251 -5.08 -13.50 7.86
N GLU A 252 -6.10 -13.93 7.13
CA GLU A 252 -6.05 -15.13 6.30
C GLU A 252 -5.58 -14.74 4.89
N LEU A 253 -4.36 -15.14 4.53
CA LEU A 253 -3.78 -14.96 3.21
C LEU A 253 -4.25 -16.11 2.31
N ASP A 254 -5.35 -15.90 1.59
CA ASP A 254 -5.93 -16.90 0.70
C ASP A 254 -5.00 -17.18 -0.49
N ARG A 255 -4.29 -16.16 -0.97
CA ARG A 255 -3.35 -16.27 -2.08
C ARG A 255 -2.28 -15.20 -2.01
N PHE A 256 -1.03 -15.61 -2.20
CA PHE A 256 0.10 -14.76 -2.54
C PHE A 256 0.85 -15.40 -3.70
N ASN A 257 1.14 -14.63 -4.75
CA ASN A 257 1.98 -15.04 -5.88
C ASN A 257 3.03 -13.96 -6.14
N LEU A 258 4.28 -14.37 -6.31
CA LEU A 258 5.39 -13.52 -6.68
C LEU A 258 6.12 -14.15 -7.86
N HIS A 259 6.31 -13.39 -8.92
CA HIS A 259 7.11 -13.76 -10.08
C HIS A 259 8.25 -12.76 -10.23
N TRP A 260 9.45 -13.18 -9.85
CA TRP A 260 10.68 -12.42 -10.00
C TRP A 260 11.72 -13.34 -10.61
N ALA A 261 11.78 -13.37 -11.94
CA ALA A 261 12.56 -14.37 -12.66
C ALA A 261 14.02 -14.40 -12.15
N PRO A 262 14.58 -15.59 -11.92
CA PRO A 262 14.02 -16.91 -12.25
C PRO A 262 13.07 -17.49 -11.18
N LEU A 263 12.86 -16.82 -10.05
CA LEU A 263 12.08 -17.33 -8.93
C LEU A 263 10.58 -17.08 -9.12
N GLY A 264 9.80 -18.16 -9.00
CA GLY A 264 8.35 -18.09 -8.79
C GLY A 264 8.01 -18.57 -7.38
N MET A 265 7.15 -17.86 -6.67
CA MET A 265 6.66 -18.23 -5.35
C MET A 265 5.14 -18.12 -5.31
N SER A 266 4.48 -19.11 -4.72
CA SER A 266 3.09 -18.99 -4.30
C SER A 266 2.97 -19.38 -2.83
N ALA A 267 2.12 -18.71 -2.06
CA ALA A 267 1.90 -19.01 -0.66
C ALA A 267 0.44 -18.78 -0.25
N ALA A 268 0.02 -19.50 0.78
CA ALA A 268 -1.23 -19.26 1.48
C ALA A 268 -1.03 -19.62 2.96
N GLY A 269 -1.72 -18.94 3.86
CA GLY A 269 -1.53 -19.14 5.29
C GLY A 269 -2.22 -18.09 6.14
N SER A 270 -1.87 -18.07 7.41
CA SER A 270 -2.39 -17.11 8.37
C SER A 270 -1.28 -16.22 8.92
N PHE A 271 -1.65 -14.99 9.24
CA PHE A 271 -0.80 -13.96 9.81
C PHE A 271 -1.52 -13.32 11.00
N ALA A 272 -0.77 -13.02 12.04
CA ALA A 272 -1.22 -12.30 13.22
C ALA A 272 -0.08 -11.43 13.76
N LEU A 273 -0.36 -10.68 14.83
CA LEU A 273 0.64 -9.93 15.56
C LEU A 273 0.80 -10.48 16.98
N ASP A 274 2.02 -10.52 17.48
CA ASP A 274 2.28 -10.89 18.88
C ASP A 274 2.08 -9.72 19.87
N GLN A 275 2.35 -9.96 21.15
CA GLN A 275 2.22 -8.96 22.22
C GLN A 275 3.12 -7.73 22.01
N SER A 276 4.23 -7.89 21.28
CA SER A 276 5.14 -6.81 20.87
C SER A 276 4.84 -6.23 19.49
N LEU A 277 3.66 -6.54 18.93
CA LEU A 277 3.24 -6.17 17.58
C LEU A 277 4.20 -6.64 16.49
N GLN A 278 4.92 -7.73 16.74
CA GLN A 278 5.75 -8.37 15.72
C GLN A 278 4.92 -9.39 14.95
N PRO A 279 5.20 -9.56 13.65
CA PRO A 279 4.46 -10.50 12.83
C PRO A 279 4.70 -11.95 13.29
N VAL A 280 3.60 -12.69 13.42
CA VAL A 280 3.61 -14.14 13.58
C VAL A 280 2.81 -14.73 12.43
N ALA A 281 3.40 -15.63 11.66
CA ALA A 281 2.76 -16.20 10.48
C ALA A 281 3.06 -17.68 10.32
N SER A 282 2.10 -18.41 9.77
CA SER A 282 2.26 -19.81 9.36
C SER A 282 1.68 -19.96 7.97
N MET A 283 2.52 -20.37 7.02
CA MET A 283 2.13 -20.46 5.61
C MET A 283 2.71 -21.70 4.94
N ASN A 284 2.03 -22.17 3.91
CA ASN A 284 2.56 -23.16 3.00
C ASN A 284 2.98 -22.46 1.72
N ALA A 285 4.28 -22.52 1.41
CA ALA A 285 4.84 -21.90 0.23
C ALA A 285 5.24 -22.95 -0.80
N ARG A 286 5.10 -22.62 -2.08
CA ARG A 286 5.59 -23.40 -3.21
C ARG A 286 6.50 -22.53 -4.06
N PHE A 287 7.68 -23.05 -4.36
CA PHE A 287 8.71 -22.37 -5.13
C PHE A 287 9.01 -23.09 -6.43
N GLN A 288 9.22 -22.32 -7.49
CA GLN A 288 9.70 -22.75 -8.80
C GLN A 288 10.95 -21.94 -9.19
N GLY A 289 11.83 -22.53 -9.99
CA GLY A 289 13.05 -21.87 -10.43
C GLY A 289 14.10 -21.64 -9.32
N PHE A 290 13.92 -22.25 -8.13
CA PHE A 290 14.80 -22.07 -6.98
C PHE A 290 16.27 -22.47 -7.24
N PHE A 291 16.54 -23.43 -8.14
CA PHE A 291 17.91 -23.77 -8.54
C PHE A 291 18.60 -22.60 -9.23
N ALA A 292 17.93 -21.98 -10.20
CA ALA A 292 18.45 -20.83 -10.92
C ALA A 292 18.54 -19.60 -10.00
N ALA A 293 17.59 -19.45 -9.07
CA ALA A 293 17.64 -18.40 -8.06
C ALA A 293 18.87 -18.54 -7.15
N VAL A 294 19.15 -19.75 -6.64
CA VAL A 294 20.36 -20.00 -5.82
C VAL A 294 21.64 -19.72 -6.61
N THR A 295 21.70 -20.12 -7.89
CA THR A 295 22.82 -19.75 -8.76
C THR A 295 22.97 -18.26 -8.91
N ARG A 296 21.86 -17.54 -9.11
CA ARG A 296 21.91 -16.08 -9.23
C ARG A 296 22.42 -15.43 -7.95
N LEU A 297 21.92 -15.86 -6.81
CA LEU A 297 22.36 -15.37 -5.49
C LEU A 297 23.83 -15.68 -5.21
N GLU A 298 24.35 -16.80 -5.72
CA GLU A 298 25.78 -17.12 -5.68
C GLU A 298 26.60 -16.17 -6.55
N GLU A 299 26.17 -15.91 -7.79
CA GLU A 299 26.85 -15.01 -8.73
C GLU A 299 26.96 -13.58 -8.22
N VAL A 300 25.90 -13.07 -7.57
CA VAL A 300 25.90 -11.73 -6.96
C VAL A 300 26.50 -11.71 -5.54
N GLY A 301 27.05 -12.84 -5.09
CA GLY A 301 27.78 -12.94 -3.83
C GLY A 301 26.92 -12.93 -2.55
N VAL A 302 25.59 -12.96 -2.68
CA VAL A 302 24.65 -13.05 -1.55
C VAL A 302 24.80 -14.38 -0.82
N VAL A 303 25.00 -15.48 -1.55
CA VAL A 303 25.24 -16.82 -1.00
C VAL A 303 26.65 -17.28 -1.36
N ARG A 304 27.40 -17.87 -0.41
CA ARG A 304 28.74 -18.38 -0.71
C ARG A 304 28.65 -19.65 -1.56
N ALA A 305 29.61 -19.89 -2.45
CA ALA A 305 29.62 -21.06 -3.33
C ALA A 305 29.38 -22.40 -2.60
N ARG A 306 30.05 -22.60 -1.45
CA ARG A 306 29.87 -23.80 -0.61
C ARG A 306 28.43 -23.94 -0.10
N GLU A 307 27.83 -22.85 0.37
CA GLU A 307 26.46 -22.82 0.88
C GLU A 307 25.46 -23.08 -0.26
N ALA A 308 25.70 -22.49 -1.44
CA ALA A 308 24.91 -22.71 -2.64
C ALA A 308 24.96 -24.18 -3.10
N SER A 309 26.14 -24.82 -3.10
CA SER A 309 26.26 -26.25 -3.42
C SER A 309 25.46 -27.13 -2.46
N VAL A 310 25.57 -26.90 -1.16
CA VAL A 310 24.81 -27.66 -0.15
C VAL A 310 23.31 -27.42 -0.31
N ALA A 311 22.89 -26.18 -0.50
CA ALA A 311 21.50 -25.82 -0.72
C ALA A 311 20.93 -26.54 -1.94
N ARG A 312 21.62 -26.55 -3.09
CA ARG A 312 21.15 -27.26 -4.29
C ARG A 312 20.95 -28.75 -4.05
N VAL A 313 21.83 -29.42 -3.30
CA VAL A 313 21.66 -30.84 -2.95
C VAL A 313 20.41 -31.05 -2.10
N VAL A 314 20.26 -30.29 -1.02
CA VAL A 314 19.10 -30.39 -0.11
C VAL A 314 17.79 -30.09 -0.85
N LEU A 315 17.77 -29.02 -1.63
CA LEU A 315 16.63 -28.61 -2.44
C LEU A 315 16.29 -29.68 -3.48
N GLY A 316 17.29 -30.34 -4.08
CA GLY A 316 17.07 -31.45 -5.02
C GLY A 316 16.42 -32.69 -4.40
N VAL A 317 16.73 -32.98 -3.13
CA VAL A 317 16.09 -34.08 -2.37
C VAL A 317 14.65 -33.73 -1.99
N MET A 318 14.38 -32.46 -1.65
CA MET A 318 13.06 -31.99 -1.24
C MET A 318 12.13 -31.66 -2.42
N ALA A 319 12.70 -31.37 -3.58
CA ALA A 319 11.93 -30.97 -4.75
C ALA A 319 11.10 -32.14 -5.28
N THR A 320 9.82 -31.89 -5.42
CA THR A 320 8.93 -32.76 -6.17
C THR A 320 8.96 -32.38 -7.64
N ARG A 321 8.78 -33.37 -8.52
CA ARG A 321 8.53 -33.13 -9.94
C ARG A 321 7.09 -33.46 -10.23
N ASP A 322 6.47 -32.65 -11.06
CA ASP A 322 5.16 -33.00 -11.62
C ASP A 322 5.31 -34.31 -12.42
N PRO A 323 4.45 -35.33 -12.19
CA PRO A 323 4.40 -36.54 -13.02
C PRO A 323 4.29 -36.28 -14.52
N ALA A 324 3.74 -35.12 -14.92
CA ALA A 324 3.60 -34.68 -16.31
C ALA A 324 4.88 -34.02 -16.90
N GLY A 325 6.00 -33.99 -16.16
CA GLY A 325 7.27 -33.45 -16.65
C GLY A 325 7.48 -31.95 -16.45
N GLY A 326 6.74 -31.33 -15.52
CA GLY A 326 6.88 -29.93 -15.16
C GLY A 326 8.19 -29.57 -14.45
N ALA A 327 8.44 -28.25 -14.31
CA ALA A 327 9.60 -27.73 -13.59
C ALA A 327 9.64 -28.22 -12.13
N PRO A 328 10.83 -28.38 -11.52
CA PRO A 328 10.94 -28.76 -10.11
C PRO A 328 10.16 -27.80 -9.21
N LEU A 329 9.35 -28.38 -8.32
CA LEU A 329 8.50 -27.67 -7.37
C LEU A 329 8.94 -28.02 -5.94
N LEU A 330 9.23 -26.98 -5.16
CA LEU A 330 9.53 -27.14 -3.74
C LEU A 330 8.33 -26.64 -2.92
N ALA A 331 7.62 -27.55 -2.26
CA ALA A 331 6.57 -27.21 -1.31
C ALA A 331 7.11 -27.33 0.12
N VAL A 332 7.12 -26.22 0.85
CA VAL A 332 7.72 -26.13 2.18
C VAL A 332 6.84 -25.29 3.12
N PRO A 333 6.64 -25.72 4.37
CA PRO A 333 6.04 -24.85 5.37
C PRO A 333 7.01 -23.71 5.66
N MET A 334 6.47 -22.50 5.80
CA MET A 334 7.22 -21.35 6.28
C MET A 334 6.53 -20.78 7.51
N SER A 335 7.34 -20.24 8.41
CA SER A 335 6.83 -19.52 9.58
C SER A 335 7.60 -18.23 9.80
N ILE A 336 6.90 -17.27 10.37
CA ILE A 336 7.48 -16.06 10.93
C ILE A 336 7.16 -16.11 12.42
N GLN A 337 8.19 -16.15 13.25
CA GLN A 337 8.04 -16.13 14.71
C GLN A 337 9.34 -15.62 15.34
N ASP A 338 9.26 -14.85 16.42
CA ASP A 338 10.43 -14.35 17.15
C ASP A 338 11.42 -13.58 16.24
N ARG A 339 10.88 -12.86 15.25
CA ARG A 339 11.61 -12.14 14.18
C ARG A 339 12.45 -13.02 13.24
N GLN A 340 12.19 -14.31 13.22
CA GLN A 340 12.84 -15.27 12.34
C GLN A 340 11.88 -15.70 11.24
N ILE A 341 12.34 -15.65 9.99
CA ILE A 341 11.70 -16.31 8.86
C ILE A 341 12.32 -17.70 8.73
N ARG A 342 11.51 -18.73 8.91
CA ARG A 342 11.91 -20.13 8.82
C ARG A 342 11.27 -20.77 7.61
N VAL A 343 12.04 -21.58 6.89
CA VAL A 343 11.57 -22.41 5.79
C VAL A 343 11.88 -23.86 6.17
N GLY A 344 10.82 -24.63 6.47
CA GLY A 344 10.96 -25.91 7.15
C GLY A 344 11.73 -25.76 8.47
N PRO A 345 12.77 -26.57 8.73
CA PRO A 345 13.56 -26.46 9.95
C PRO A 345 14.59 -25.32 9.93
N VAL A 346 14.86 -24.69 8.78
CA VAL A 346 15.99 -23.77 8.57
C VAL A 346 15.56 -22.32 8.76
N THR A 347 16.28 -21.57 9.59
CA THR A 347 16.15 -20.12 9.68
C THR A 347 16.89 -19.46 8.51
N VAL A 348 16.16 -18.71 7.69
CA VAL A 348 16.68 -18.11 6.46
C VAL A 348 17.02 -16.64 6.66
N LEU A 349 16.23 -15.94 7.47
CA LEU A 349 16.42 -14.54 7.79
C LEU A 349 16.02 -14.27 9.24
N THR A 350 16.78 -13.43 9.93
CA THR A 350 16.32 -12.77 11.16
C THR A 350 16.24 -11.27 10.86
N PHE A 351 15.10 -10.65 11.12
CA PHE A 351 14.89 -9.22 10.87
C PHE A 351 14.89 -8.40 12.17
N ALA A 352 15.20 -7.11 12.04
CA ALA A 352 15.15 -6.17 13.15
C ALA A 352 13.71 -6.06 13.71
N PRO A 353 13.52 -5.82 15.02
CA PRO A 353 12.19 -5.59 15.55
C PRO A 353 11.53 -4.41 14.83
N ILE A 354 10.28 -4.58 14.40
CA ILE A 354 9.47 -3.49 13.87
C ILE A 354 9.17 -2.53 15.02
N GLN A 355 9.80 -1.37 14.98
CA GLN A 355 9.56 -0.30 15.95
C GLN A 355 8.34 0.48 15.52
N TRP A 356 7.20 0.23 16.17
CA TRP A 356 5.98 1.00 15.95
C TRP A 356 6.10 2.34 16.67
N GLY A 357 6.17 3.45 15.92
CA GLY A 357 6.33 4.80 16.46
C GLY A 357 7.77 5.35 16.44
N GLY A 358 8.27 5.69 15.25
CA GLY A 358 9.14 6.84 14.98
C GLY A 358 10.58 6.82 15.49
N ARG A 359 10.97 5.90 16.37
CA ARG A 359 12.38 5.79 16.79
C ARG A 359 13.11 4.81 15.89
N PRO A 360 14.19 5.23 15.20
CA PRO A 360 15.06 4.29 14.51
C PRO A 360 15.57 3.24 15.52
N PRO A 361 15.83 2.00 15.06
CA PRO A 361 16.41 0.98 15.92
C PRO A 361 17.71 1.52 16.56
N PRO A 362 18.03 1.15 17.81
CA PRO A 362 19.31 1.50 18.40
C PRO A 362 20.43 1.02 17.47
N SER A 363 21.45 1.86 17.28
CA SER A 363 22.63 1.55 16.45
C SER A 363 23.16 0.14 16.77
N GLY A 364 23.22 -0.73 15.75
CA GLY A 364 23.63 -2.13 15.88
C GLY A 364 22.51 -3.18 15.78
N GLN A 365 21.24 -2.77 15.60
CA GLN A 365 20.12 -3.68 15.26
C GLN A 365 19.64 -3.55 13.81
N GLU A 366 20.34 -2.79 12.99
CA GLU A 366 20.06 -2.67 11.55
C GLU A 366 20.28 -4.01 10.83
N ILE A 367 19.51 -4.26 9.78
CA ILE A 367 19.79 -5.35 8.84
C ILE A 367 21.04 -4.93 8.07
N SER A 368 22.22 -5.22 8.61
CA SER A 368 23.44 -5.11 7.83
C SER A 368 23.37 -6.17 6.72
N PRO A 369 23.72 -5.82 5.47
CA PRO A 369 24.22 -6.84 4.56
C PRO A 369 25.32 -7.62 5.31
N GLY A 370 25.57 -8.88 4.96
CA GLY A 370 26.65 -9.68 5.58
C GLY A 370 28.08 -9.14 5.32
N PHE A 371 28.23 -7.84 5.07
CA PHE A 371 29.44 -7.09 4.84
C PHE A 371 29.38 -5.69 5.49
N GLU A 372 30.53 -5.24 5.98
CA GLU A 372 30.84 -3.85 6.34
C GLU A 372 31.56 -3.19 5.17
N VAL A 373 31.50 -1.86 5.07
CA VAL A 373 32.30 -1.09 4.11
C VAL A 373 33.31 -0.28 4.90
N ASP A 374 34.59 -0.43 4.59
CA ASP A 374 35.65 0.30 5.28
C ASP A 374 35.66 1.79 4.92
N ARG A 375 36.47 2.56 5.65
CA ARG A 375 36.65 4.00 5.44
C ARG A 375 37.21 4.39 4.06
N TRP A 376 37.54 3.42 3.21
CA TRP A 376 38.03 3.58 1.84
C TRP A 376 37.03 3.06 0.80
N GLY A 377 35.84 2.61 1.23
CA GLY A 377 34.80 2.11 0.33
C GLY A 377 34.93 0.62 -0.02
N ASN A 378 35.79 -0.14 0.66
CA ASN A 378 35.93 -1.57 0.38
C ASN A 378 34.98 -2.41 1.22
N VAL A 379 34.37 -3.41 0.59
CA VAL A 379 33.46 -4.38 1.22
C VAL A 379 34.27 -5.41 2.04
N ILE A 380 34.18 -5.34 3.37
CA ILE A 380 34.76 -6.28 4.34
C ILE A 380 33.66 -7.20 4.88
N ARG A 381 33.68 -8.50 4.60
CA ARG A 381 32.74 -9.46 5.22
C ARG A 381 33.11 -9.69 6.70
N ARG A 382 32.12 -9.65 7.61
CA ARG A 382 32.35 -10.11 8.99
C ARG A 382 32.74 -11.60 8.98
N PRO A 383 33.73 -12.02 9.78
CA PRO A 383 34.11 -13.43 9.90
C PRO A 383 32.96 -14.31 10.43
#